data_AF-A0A9E5AQE0-F1
#
_entry.id   AF-A0A9E5AQE0-F1
#
_cell.length_a   1.000
_cell.length_b   1.000
_cell.length_c   1.000
_cell.angle_alpha   90.00
_cell.angle_beta   90.00
_cell.angle_gamma   90.00
#
_symmetry.space_group_name_H-M   'P 1'
#
loop_
_entity.id
_entity.type
_entity.pdbx_description
1 polymer ?
#
loop_
_entity_poly.entity_id
_entity_poly.type
_entity_poly.pdbx_seq_one_letter_code
_entity_poly.pdbx_strand_id
1 'polypeptide(L)'
;MNFTLDAGLWSKAILLAMDLSGFGVFCGLKGNKPALFAEAERVLRSVCAKQESAAVSDWESCPKGKIRRRLWRTTKLEGCNGGTHLRQVVLAEQTTCDRAGKDKVELRYFVTNATTDMLPPRQLLRLVRLHWGIENDCN
;
A
#
# COMPACT_ATOMS: atom_id res chain seq x y z
N MET A 1 -15.44 -9.76 2.10
CA MET A 1 -15.26 -8.68 3.11
C MET A 1 -13.76 -8.43 3.21
N ASN A 2 -13.31 -7.17 3.12
CA ASN A 2 -11.88 -6.83 3.07
C ASN A 2 -11.49 -6.06 4.33
N PHE A 3 -10.37 -6.43 4.95
CA PHE A 3 -9.88 -5.84 6.20
C PHE A 3 -8.55 -5.11 5.97
N THR A 4 -8.44 -3.88 6.46
CA THR A 4 -7.17 -3.17 6.58
C THR A 4 -6.58 -3.46 7.94
N LEU A 5 -5.37 -3.99 7.99
CA LEU A 5 -4.67 -4.26 9.25
C LEU A 5 -3.50 -3.30 9.40
N ASP A 6 -3.29 -2.81 10.63
CA ASP A 6 -2.09 -2.06 10.97
C ASP A 6 -0.84 -2.93 10.77
N ALA A 7 0.28 -2.29 10.43
CA ALA A 7 1.55 -2.98 10.20
C ALA A 7 1.97 -3.85 11.39
N GLY A 8 1.64 -3.47 12.63
CA GLY A 8 2.00 -4.19 13.85
C GLY A 8 1.17 -5.46 14.15
N LEU A 9 0.01 -5.63 13.51
CA LEU A 9 -0.97 -6.64 13.91
C LEU A 9 -0.96 -7.94 13.07
N TRP A 10 -0.06 -8.07 12.09
CA TRP A 10 -0.08 -9.22 11.17
C TRP A 10 1.19 -10.08 11.21
N SER A 11 0.96 -11.38 11.39
CA SER A 11 1.96 -12.44 11.29
C SER A 11 1.70 -13.29 10.04
N LYS A 12 2.66 -14.13 9.64
CA LYS A 12 2.46 -15.10 8.55
C LYS A 12 1.27 -16.02 8.82
N ALA A 13 1.09 -16.44 10.09
CA ALA A 13 -0.02 -17.29 10.50
C ALA A 13 -1.38 -16.59 10.36
N ILE A 14 -1.48 -15.29 10.69
CA ILE A 14 -2.71 -14.51 10.52
C ILE A 14 -3.04 -14.35 9.04
N LEU A 15 -2.05 -14.03 8.20
CA LEU A 15 -2.28 -13.93 6.75
C LEU A 15 -2.76 -15.26 6.15
N LEU A 16 -2.15 -16.37 6.57
CA LEU A 16 -2.55 -17.71 6.13
C LEU A 16 -3.98 -18.04 6.57
N ALA A 17 -4.32 -17.78 7.84
CA ALA A 17 -5.66 -18.02 8.36
C ALA A 17 -6.72 -17.19 7.61
N MET A 18 -6.43 -15.92 7.32
CA MET A 18 -7.32 -15.04 6.56
C MET A 18 -7.47 -15.50 5.10
N ASP A 19 -6.38 -15.91 4.45
CA ASP A 19 -6.42 -16.47 3.09
C ASP A 19 -7.26 -17.75 3.03
N LEU A 20 -7.05 -18.69 3.97
CA LEU A 20 -7.84 -19.92 4.09
C LEU A 20 -9.32 -19.66 4.40
N SER A 21 -9.62 -18.56 5.08
CA SER A 21 -10.99 -18.15 5.43
C SER A 21 -11.65 -17.29 4.35
N GLY A 22 -10.96 -17.03 3.23
CA GLY A 22 -11.47 -16.24 2.10
C GLY A 22 -11.51 -14.72 2.34
N PHE A 23 -10.79 -14.22 3.35
CA PHE A 23 -10.72 -12.79 3.65
C PHE A 23 -9.51 -12.13 2.99
N GLY A 24 -9.76 -10.96 2.39
CA GLY A 24 -8.71 -10.09 1.85
C GLY A 24 -8.09 -9.23 2.94
N VAL A 25 -6.77 -9.24 3.07
CA VAL A 25 -6.01 -8.41 3.99
C VAL A 25 -5.20 -7.35 3.23
N PHE A 26 -5.14 -6.14 3.75
CA PHE A 26 -4.30 -5.07 3.24
C PHE A 26 -3.48 -4.48 4.38
N CYS A 27 -2.16 -4.66 4.32
CA CYS A 27 -1.27 -4.38 5.43
C CYS A 27 -0.13 -3.45 5.02
N GLY A 28 0.20 -2.48 5.89
CA GLY A 28 1.41 -1.67 5.74
C GLY A 28 2.68 -2.50 5.96
N LEU A 29 3.70 -2.24 5.15
CA LEU A 29 5.07 -2.70 5.36
C LEU A 29 5.88 -1.59 6.03
N LYS A 30 6.37 -1.88 7.25
CA LYS A 30 7.28 -1.01 8.02
C LYS A 30 8.45 -1.84 8.57
N GLY A 31 9.26 -1.25 9.44
CA GLY A 31 10.50 -1.84 9.99
C GLY A 31 10.36 -3.16 10.75
N ASN A 32 9.14 -3.67 10.97
CA ASN A 32 8.91 -4.97 11.59
C ASN A 32 9.09 -6.18 10.64
N LYS A 33 9.24 -5.95 9.33
CA LYS A 33 9.51 -6.99 8.32
C LYS A 33 10.60 -6.53 7.33
N PRO A 34 11.86 -6.36 7.78
CA PRO A 34 12.90 -5.66 7.00
C PRO A 34 13.25 -6.34 5.67
N ALA A 35 13.34 -7.68 5.63
CA ALA A 35 13.64 -8.40 4.39
C ALA A 35 12.54 -8.25 3.33
N LEU A 36 11.27 -8.35 3.74
CA LEU A 36 10.12 -8.17 2.85
C LEU A 36 10.00 -6.70 2.39
N PHE A 37 10.28 -5.75 3.28
CA PHE A 37 10.30 -4.34 2.94
C PHE A 37 11.38 -4.02 1.90
N ALA A 38 12.61 -4.52 2.08
CA ALA A 38 13.71 -4.32 1.15
C ALA A 38 13.41 -4.90 -0.25
N GLU A 39 12.81 -6.09 -0.29
CA GLU A 39 12.41 -6.71 -1.56
C GLU A 39 11.26 -5.95 -2.24
N ALA A 40 10.24 -5.55 -1.47
CA ALA A 40 9.15 -4.71 -1.97
C ALA A 40 9.67 -3.41 -2.57
N GLU A 41 10.58 -2.72 -1.86
CA GLU A 41 11.23 -1.50 -2.33
C GLU A 41 12.02 -1.74 -3.61
N ARG A 42 12.85 -2.78 -3.66
CA ARG A 42 13.66 -3.13 -4.84
C ARG A 42 12.80 -3.33 -6.08
N VAL A 43 11.74 -4.14 -5.98
CA VAL A 43 10.88 -4.42 -7.13
C VAL A 43 10.07 -3.18 -7.53
N LEU A 44 9.45 -2.49 -6.57
CA LEU A 44 8.58 -1.36 -6.88
C LEU A 44 9.36 -0.16 -7.44
N ARG A 45 10.60 0.08 -7.00
CA ARG A 45 11.46 1.09 -7.63
C ARG A 45 11.69 0.79 -9.12
N SER A 46 11.91 -0.48 -9.48
CA SER A 46 12.06 -0.88 -10.88
C SER A 46 10.75 -0.68 -11.67
N VAL A 47 9.61 -0.95 -11.06
CA VAL A 47 8.29 -0.72 -11.68
C VAL A 47 8.05 0.77 -11.92
N CYS A 48 8.28 1.62 -10.91
CA CYS A 48 8.08 3.07 -11.04
C CYS A 48 8.98 3.70 -12.09
N ALA A 49 10.19 3.18 -12.29
CA ALA A 49 11.10 3.68 -13.33
C ALA A 49 10.66 3.30 -14.75
N LYS A 50 9.82 2.27 -14.91
CA LYS A 50 9.46 1.68 -16.22
C LYS A 50 8.00 1.89 -16.59
N GLN A 51 7.13 2.20 -15.63
CA GLN A 51 5.69 2.21 -15.80
C GLN A 51 5.07 3.41 -15.09
N GLU A 52 4.04 3.98 -15.72
CA GLU A 52 3.18 4.96 -15.08
C GLU A 52 2.43 4.36 -13.88
N SER A 53 1.93 5.24 -13.01
CA SER A 53 1.13 4.83 -11.87
C SER A 53 -0.13 4.10 -12.33
N ALA A 54 -0.40 2.95 -11.73
CA ALA A 54 -1.59 2.14 -11.99
C ALA A 54 -2.90 2.85 -11.59
N ALA A 55 -2.83 3.81 -10.66
CA ALA A 55 -3.93 4.72 -10.37
C ALA A 55 -3.43 6.04 -9.77
N VAL A 56 -4.22 7.08 -9.96
CA VAL A 56 -4.01 8.42 -9.40
C VAL A 56 -5.32 8.90 -8.80
N SER A 57 -5.28 9.51 -7.62
CA SER A 57 -6.43 10.21 -7.05
C SER A 57 -6.54 11.63 -7.60
N ASP A 58 -7.72 12.22 -7.51
CA ASP A 58 -7.83 13.67 -7.65
C ASP A 58 -7.11 14.39 -6.49
N TRP A 59 -6.95 15.70 -6.63
CA TRP A 59 -6.51 16.54 -5.53
C TRP A 59 -7.62 16.67 -4.49
N GLU A 60 -7.34 16.25 -3.26
CA GLU A 60 -8.23 16.36 -2.11
C GLU A 60 -7.77 17.50 -1.20
N SER A 61 -8.68 18.39 -0.80
CA SER A 61 -8.38 19.43 0.20
C SER A 61 -8.24 18.81 1.59
N CYS A 62 -7.28 19.29 2.38
CA CYS A 62 -7.08 18.94 3.78
C CYS A 62 -6.66 20.18 4.59
N PRO A 63 -6.67 20.14 5.94
CA PRO A 63 -6.28 21.30 6.75
C PRO A 63 -4.89 21.86 6.41
N LYS A 64 -3.96 20.96 6.03
CA LYS A 64 -2.56 21.26 5.70
C LYS A 64 -2.33 21.72 4.25
N GLY A 65 -3.35 21.70 3.38
CA GLY A 65 -3.23 22.08 1.97
C GLY A 65 -4.03 21.17 1.05
N LYS A 66 -3.40 20.67 -0.02
CA LYS A 66 -4.01 19.69 -0.93
C LYS A 66 -3.17 18.43 -0.99
N ILE A 67 -3.83 17.28 -1.10
CA ILE A 67 -3.19 15.97 -1.18
C ILE A 67 -3.55 15.29 -2.49
N ARG A 68 -2.58 14.63 -3.13
CA ARG A 68 -2.80 13.71 -4.24
C ARG A 68 -2.03 12.43 -4.01
N ARG A 69 -2.60 11.30 -4.41
CA ARG A 69 -1.98 9.99 -4.27
C ARG A 69 -1.77 9.32 -5.61
N ARG A 70 -0.61 8.69 -5.77
CA ARG A 70 -0.29 7.82 -6.89
C ARG A 70 0.01 6.44 -6.38
N LEU A 71 -0.36 5.43 -7.16
CA LEU A 71 -0.20 4.04 -6.78
C LEU A 71 0.49 3.26 -7.88
N TRP A 72 1.51 2.51 -7.50
CA TRP A 72 2.12 1.45 -8.30
C TRP A 72 1.89 0.12 -7.62
N ARG A 73 1.83 -0.95 -8.40
CA ARG A 73 1.69 -2.30 -7.87
C ARG A 73 2.48 -3.30 -8.69
N THR A 74 2.77 -4.44 -8.07
CA THR A 74 3.35 -5.61 -8.73
C THR A 74 2.81 -6.88 -8.10
N THR A 75 2.71 -7.94 -8.89
CA THR A 75 2.47 -9.31 -8.42
C THR A 75 3.77 -10.12 -8.29
N LYS A 76 4.89 -9.55 -8.75
CA LYS A 76 6.21 -10.19 -8.71
C LYS A 76 6.89 -9.85 -7.39
N LEU A 77 7.05 -10.85 -6.53
CA LEU A 77 7.95 -10.85 -5.38
C LEU A 77 8.86 -12.06 -5.56
N GLU A 78 10.13 -11.85 -5.88
CA GLU A 78 11.08 -12.95 -5.98
C GLU A 78 11.88 -13.04 -4.67
N GLY A 79 12.09 -14.24 -4.14
CA GLY A 79 12.99 -14.44 -2.99
C GLY A 79 12.41 -14.22 -1.60
N CYS A 80 11.13 -13.88 -1.43
CA CYS A 80 10.48 -14.01 -0.13
C CYS A 80 10.08 -15.48 0.10
N ASN A 81 10.96 -16.26 0.72
CA ASN A 81 10.86 -17.69 1.06
C ASN A 81 9.68 -18.06 2.01
N GLY A 82 8.47 -17.53 1.80
CA GLY A 82 7.31 -17.88 2.59
C GLY A 82 5.95 -17.33 2.12
N GLY A 83 5.80 -16.87 0.88
CA GLY A 83 4.68 -16.01 0.49
C GLY A 83 3.76 -16.50 -0.63
N THR A 84 3.33 -17.77 -0.69
CA THR A 84 2.21 -18.19 -1.55
C THR A 84 0.91 -17.40 -1.31
N HIS A 85 0.81 -16.75 -0.15
CA HIS A 85 -0.39 -16.02 0.28
C HIS A 85 -0.31 -14.51 0.01
N LEU A 86 0.81 -13.95 -0.46
CA LEU A 86 0.89 -12.54 -0.83
C LEU A 86 0.81 -12.43 -2.35
N ARG A 87 -0.23 -11.76 -2.83
CA ARG A 87 -0.56 -11.73 -4.27
C ARG A 87 -0.29 -10.38 -4.92
N GLN A 88 -0.26 -9.29 -4.14
CA GLN A 88 0.14 -7.98 -4.64
C GLN A 88 0.98 -7.22 -3.62
N VAL A 89 1.95 -6.46 -4.14
CA VAL A 89 2.71 -5.44 -3.41
C VAL A 89 2.38 -4.09 -4.02
N VAL A 90 2.24 -3.10 -3.17
CA VAL A 90 1.77 -1.77 -3.56
C VAL A 90 2.73 -0.72 -3.01
N LEU A 91 3.13 0.22 -3.86
CA LEU A 91 3.73 1.49 -3.45
C LEU A 91 2.67 2.57 -3.61
N ALA A 92 2.41 3.31 -2.54
CA ALA A 92 1.64 4.53 -2.59
C ALA A 92 2.56 5.73 -2.33
N GLU A 93 2.51 6.70 -3.24
CA GLU A 93 3.10 8.02 -3.09
C GLU A 93 1.99 9.00 -2.71
N GLN A 94 2.19 9.76 -1.64
CA GLN A 94 1.34 10.87 -1.28
C GLN A 94 2.12 12.17 -1.45
N THR A 95 1.64 13.04 -2.35
CA THR A 95 2.10 14.42 -2.45
C THR A 95 1.16 15.30 -1.63
N THR A 96 1.69 16.06 -0.69
CA THR A 96 0.99 17.12 0.03
C THR A 96 1.56 18.46 -0.42
N CYS A 97 0.76 19.26 -1.11
CA CYS A 97 1.08 20.63 -1.44
C CYS A 97 0.54 21.54 -0.34
N ASP A 98 1.41 22.22 0.40
CA ASP A 98 0.99 23.14 1.45
C ASP A 98 0.41 24.44 0.88
N ARG A 99 -0.10 25.32 1.76
CA ARG A 99 -0.69 26.60 1.34
C ARG A 99 0.33 27.58 0.73
N ALA A 100 1.62 27.36 0.97
CA ALA A 100 2.71 28.14 0.38
C ALA A 100 3.17 27.56 -0.98
N GLY A 101 2.54 26.47 -1.45
CA GLY A 101 2.89 25.81 -2.70
C GLY A 101 4.09 24.85 -2.59
N LYS A 102 4.53 24.50 -1.37
CA LYS A 102 5.62 23.57 -1.16
C LYS A 102 5.10 22.15 -1.12
N ASP A 103 5.71 21.28 -1.93
CA ASP A 103 5.38 19.87 -1.99
C ASP A 103 6.19 19.05 -0.97
N LYS A 104 5.48 18.22 -0.22
CA LYS A 104 6.03 17.14 0.60
C LYS A 104 5.58 15.80 0.02
N VAL A 105 6.54 14.91 -0.26
CA VAL A 105 6.27 13.57 -0.78
C VAL A 105 6.52 12.53 0.30
N GLU A 106 5.57 11.63 0.50
CA GLU A 106 5.67 10.50 1.43
C GLU A 106 5.40 9.19 0.68
N LEU A 107 6.28 8.21 0.86
CA LEU A 107 6.17 6.89 0.24
C LEU A 107 5.78 5.84 1.29
N ARG A 108 4.82 4.98 0.95
CA ARG A 108 4.45 3.83 1.79
C ARG A 108 4.27 2.56 0.97
N TYR A 109 4.73 1.47 1.55
CA TYR A 109 4.67 0.14 0.96
C TYR A 109 3.58 -0.68 1.66
N PHE A 110 2.86 -1.47 0.88
CA PHE A 110 1.79 -2.34 1.37
C PHE A 110 1.85 -3.69 0.69
N VAL A 111 1.23 -4.69 1.33
CA VAL A 111 1.03 -6.03 0.79
C VAL A 111 -0.40 -6.48 0.98
N THR A 112 -0.87 -7.34 0.07
CA THR A 112 -2.19 -7.97 0.18
C THR A 112 -2.18 -9.39 -0.38
N ASN A 113 -3.04 -10.25 0.18
CA ASN A 113 -3.35 -11.57 -0.35
C ASN A 113 -4.41 -11.55 -1.46
N ALA A 114 -5.07 -10.42 -1.72
CA ALA A 114 -6.09 -10.33 -2.75
C ALA A 114 -5.48 -10.32 -4.15
N THR A 115 -6.14 -10.97 -5.11
CA THR A 115 -5.73 -10.92 -6.52
C THR A 115 -5.99 -9.55 -7.13
N THR A 116 -5.42 -9.32 -8.32
CA THR A 116 -5.62 -8.09 -9.08
C THR A 116 -7.08 -7.83 -9.46
N ASP A 117 -7.87 -8.90 -9.60
CA ASP A 117 -9.30 -8.84 -9.93
C ASP A 117 -10.15 -8.51 -8.70
N MET A 118 -9.76 -9.03 -7.53
CA MET A 118 -10.43 -8.74 -6.26
C MET A 118 -10.13 -7.32 -5.76
N LEU A 119 -8.88 -6.85 -5.90
CA LEU A 119 -8.47 -5.50 -5.53
C LEU A 119 -7.79 -4.81 -6.72
N PRO A 120 -8.58 -4.17 -7.62
CA PRO A 120 -8.04 -3.35 -8.69
C PRO A 120 -7.42 -2.05 -8.15
N PRO A 121 -6.58 -1.35 -8.95
CA PRO A 121 -5.81 -0.19 -8.51
C PRO A 121 -6.60 0.92 -7.81
N ARG A 122 -7.81 1.24 -8.30
CA ARG A 122 -8.68 2.26 -7.67
C ARG A 122 -9.18 1.85 -6.29
N GLN A 123 -9.45 0.56 -6.07
CA GLN A 123 -9.85 0.06 -4.75
C GLN A 123 -8.65 0.04 -3.80
N LEU A 124 -7.46 -0.31 -4.28
CA LEU A 124 -6.23 -0.21 -3.50
C LEU A 124 -5.98 1.23 -3.04
N LEU A 125 -6.17 2.24 -3.90
CA LEU A 125 -6.07 3.65 -3.50
C LEU A 125 -7.07 4.04 -2.38
N ARG A 126 -8.29 3.47 -2.39
CA ARG A 126 -9.26 3.69 -1.31
C ARG A 126 -8.78 3.09 0.01
N LEU A 127 -8.26 1.87 -0.01
CA LEU A 127 -7.69 1.22 1.18
C LEU A 127 -6.47 1.97 1.72
N VAL A 128 -5.62 2.45 0.82
CA VAL A 128 -4.50 3.33 1.14
C VAL A 128 -4.98 4.59 1.86
N ARG A 129 -6.01 5.27 1.35
CA ARG A 129 -6.60 6.45 2.00
C ARG A 129 -7.16 6.13 3.39
N LEU A 130 -7.88 5.02 3.54
CA LEU A 130 -8.41 4.58 4.84
C LEU A 130 -7.30 4.30 5.84
N HIS A 131 -6.25 3.57 5.42
CA HIS A 131 -5.10 3.27 6.27
C HIS A 131 -4.35 4.55 6.70
N TRP A 132 -4.20 5.52 5.80
CA TRP A 132 -3.64 6.82 6.15
C TRP A 132 -4.53 7.62 7.10
N GLY A 133 -5.86 7.52 6.98
CA GLY A 133 -6.82 8.13 7.90
C GLY A 133 -6.67 7.58 9.32
N ILE A 134 -6.63 6.26 9.46
CA ILE A 134 -6.45 5.57 10.76
C ILE A 134 -5.15 5.99 11.46
N GLU A 135 -4.04 6.12 10.72
CA GLU A 135 -2.76 6.52 11.31
C GLU A 135 -2.61 8.03 11.54
N ASN A 136 -3.40 8.85 10.84
CA ASN A 136 -3.32 10.32 10.92
C ASN A 136 -4.62 10.94 11.44
N ASP A 137 -5.44 10.24 12.21
CA ASP A 137 -6.69 10.77 12.79
C ASP A 137 -6.41 12.01 13.66
N CYS A 138 -6.38 13.15 12.97
CA CYS A 138 -6.75 14.50 13.34
C CYS A 138 -7.61 14.98 12.17
N ASN A 139 -8.85 14.52 12.14
CA ASN A 139 -9.93 15.24 11.49
C ASN A 139 -10.96 15.58 12.56
#